data_AF-A0A923WWR0-F1
#
_entry.id   AF-A0A923WWR0-F1
#
_cell.length_a   1.000
_cell.length_b   1.000
_cell.length_c   1.000
_cell.angle_alpha   90.00
_cell.angle_beta   90.00
_cell.angle_gamma   90.00
#
_symmetry.space_group_name_H-M   'P 1'
#
loop_
_entity.id
_entity.type
_entity.pdbx_description
1 polymer ?
#
loop_
_entity_poly.entity_id
_entity_poly.type
_entity_poly.pdbx_seq_one_letter_code
_entity_poly.pdbx_strand_id
1 'polypeptide(L)'
;MIKAIKSFSVFALVFLSFVLSVSIKSHAAEKVDNNRDYLIDKLHRVVTNLAPADSARNGIILRLADLLSDRARYNSMKLSEGPCKTCIAPDTDRKKALQYYSEAYPKVAESNKAKVLVQMGHLNQL
;
A
#
# COMPACT_ATOMS: atom_id res chain seq x y z
N MET A 1 -46.78 -16.06 -37.95
CA MET A 1 -46.60 -15.05 -36.88
C MET A 1 -45.68 -15.48 -35.71
N ILE A 2 -44.92 -16.58 -35.80
CA ILE A 2 -44.15 -17.14 -34.65
C ILE A 2 -42.66 -16.68 -34.62
N LYS A 3 -42.12 -16.12 -35.71
CA LYS A 3 -40.70 -15.70 -35.78
C LYS A 3 -40.40 -14.35 -35.11
N ALA A 4 -41.36 -13.42 -35.03
CA ALA A 4 -41.13 -12.07 -34.49
C ALA A 4 -40.96 -12.05 -32.95
N ILE A 5 -41.60 -12.97 -32.23
CA ILE A 5 -41.57 -13.03 -30.76
C ILE A 5 -40.19 -13.50 -30.24
N LYS A 6 -39.50 -14.38 -30.97
CA LYS A 6 -38.17 -14.88 -30.58
C LYS A 6 -37.07 -13.83 -30.76
N SER A 7 -37.15 -12.97 -31.79
CA SER A 7 -36.17 -11.91 -32.01
C SER A 7 -36.24 -10.79 -30.98
N PHE A 8 -37.44 -10.47 -30.47
CA PHE A 8 -37.62 -9.44 -29.44
C PHE A 8 -36.99 -9.86 -28.09
N SER A 9 -37.07 -11.15 -27.76
CA SER A 9 -36.47 -11.72 -26.53
C SER A 9 -34.93 -11.73 -26.56
N VAL A 10 -34.32 -11.93 -27.73
CA VAL A 10 -32.86 -11.96 -27.88
C VAL A 10 -32.28 -10.55 -27.81
N PHE A 11 -32.96 -9.56 -28.41
CA PHE A 11 -32.53 -8.16 -28.33
C PHE A 11 -32.58 -7.62 -26.89
N ALA A 12 -33.62 -7.98 -26.12
CA ALA A 12 -33.72 -7.59 -24.71
C ALA A 12 -32.61 -8.20 -23.85
N LEU A 13 -32.20 -9.45 -24.12
CA LEU A 13 -31.10 -10.13 -23.41
C LEU A 13 -29.73 -9.54 -23.73
N VAL A 14 -29.49 -9.14 -24.99
CA VAL A 14 -28.24 -8.46 -25.41
C VAL A 14 -28.14 -7.04 -24.86
N PHE A 15 -29.27 -6.34 -24.72
CA PHE A 15 -29.30 -5.04 -24.06
C PHE A 15 -29.01 -5.14 -22.57
N LEU A 16 -29.57 -6.15 -21.89
CA LEU A 16 -29.39 -6.35 -20.45
C LEU A 16 -27.94 -6.69 -20.07
N SER A 17 -27.20 -7.41 -20.94
CA SER A 17 -25.76 -7.67 -20.73
C SER A 17 -24.88 -6.45 -21.00
N PHE A 18 -25.32 -5.52 -21.84
CA PHE A 18 -24.61 -4.25 -22.05
C PHE A 18 -24.73 -3.31 -20.84
N VAL A 19 -25.88 -3.27 -20.14
CA VAL A 19 -26.05 -2.41 -18.95
C VAL A 19 -25.23 -2.90 -17.75
N LEU A 20 -25.00 -4.22 -17.62
CA LEU A 20 -24.17 -4.78 -16.55
C LEU A 20 -22.67 -4.53 -16.73
N SER A 21 -22.25 -3.98 -17.88
CA SER A 21 -20.84 -3.68 -18.18
C SER A 21 -20.44 -2.25 -17.78
N VAL A 22 -21.33 -1.48 -17.14
CA VAL A 22 -20.98 -0.19 -16.55
C VAL A 22 -20.13 -0.47 -15.31
N SER A 23 -18.81 -0.45 -15.51
CA SER A 23 -17.80 -0.55 -14.46
C SER A 23 -18.11 0.46 -13.35
N ILE A 24 -18.53 -0.05 -12.19
CA ILE A 24 -18.61 0.72 -10.96
C ILE A 24 -17.18 1.16 -10.65
N LYS A 25 -16.84 2.41 -10.98
CA LYS A 25 -15.59 3.00 -10.52
C LYS A 25 -15.70 3.14 -9.00
N SER A 26 -15.03 2.25 -8.28
CA SER A 26 -14.89 2.32 -6.84
C SER A 26 -14.07 3.57 -6.48
N HIS A 27 -14.73 4.58 -5.92
CA HIS A 27 -14.08 5.73 -5.31
C HIS A 27 -13.73 5.43 -3.85
N ALA A 28 -12.71 4.60 -3.63
CA ALA A 28 -12.23 4.25 -2.29
C ALA A 28 -10.83 4.83 -1.95
N ALA A 29 -10.27 5.69 -2.80
CA ALA A 29 -8.82 5.96 -2.77
C ALA A 29 -8.38 7.27 -2.07
N GLU A 30 -9.25 8.23 -1.76
CA GLU A 30 -8.76 9.59 -1.47
C GLU A 30 -8.48 9.89 0.02
N LYS A 31 -9.18 9.26 0.98
CA LYS A 31 -9.00 9.58 2.41
C LYS A 31 -7.80 8.90 3.10
N VAL A 32 -7.20 7.89 2.48
CA VAL A 32 -6.16 7.07 3.13
C VAL A 32 -4.80 7.78 3.17
N ASP A 33 -4.46 8.54 2.12
CA ASP A 33 -3.13 9.13 1.95
C ASP A 33 -2.79 10.14 3.06
N ASN A 34 -3.73 11.03 3.40
CA ASN A 34 -3.52 12.05 4.45
C ASN A 34 -3.26 11.45 5.84
N ASN A 35 -3.93 10.35 6.19
CA ASN A 35 -3.78 9.75 7.51
C ASN A 35 -2.48 8.94 7.63
N ARG A 36 -2.08 8.25 6.56
CA ARG A 36 -0.82 7.50 6.52
C ARG A 36 0.37 8.46 6.65
N ASP A 37 0.38 9.53 5.87
CA ASP A 37 1.51 10.47 5.86
C ASP A 37 1.64 11.21 7.19
N TYR A 38 0.51 11.65 7.78
CA TYR A 38 0.50 12.20 9.13
C TYR A 38 1.06 11.21 10.17
N LEU A 39 0.71 9.93 10.08
CA LEU A 39 1.20 8.91 11.01
C LEU A 39 2.70 8.64 10.81
N ILE A 40 3.19 8.58 9.56
CA ILE A 40 4.62 8.47 9.25
C ILE A 40 5.39 9.63 9.89
N ASP A 41 4.93 10.85 9.70
CA ASP A 41 5.57 12.04 10.28
C ASP A 41 5.59 12.01 11.80
N LYS A 42 4.46 11.62 12.42
CA LYS A 42 4.36 11.51 13.87
C LYS A 42 5.32 10.46 14.42
N LEU A 43 5.34 9.26 13.83
CA LEU A 43 6.23 8.19 14.27
C LEU A 43 7.70 8.52 14.02
N HIS A 44 8.03 9.18 12.92
CA HIS A 44 9.38 9.66 12.66
C HIS A 44 9.85 10.60 13.77
N ARG A 45 9.03 11.59 14.16
CA ARG A 45 9.33 12.50 15.28
C ARG A 45 9.54 11.76 16.59
N VAL A 46 8.75 10.72 16.85
CA VAL A 46 8.92 9.89 18.06
C VAL A 46 10.24 9.13 18.00
N VAL A 47 10.56 8.46 16.88
CA VAL A 47 11.81 7.70 16.71
C VAL A 47 13.05 8.60 16.85
N THR A 48 12.99 9.84 16.36
CA THR A 48 14.10 10.81 16.48
C THR A 48 14.28 11.36 17.89
N ASN A 49 13.21 11.40 18.68
CA ASN A 49 13.22 11.96 20.03
C ASN A 49 13.46 10.90 21.12
N LEU A 50 13.21 9.62 20.83
CA LEU A 50 13.51 8.52 21.75
C LEU A 50 15.00 8.16 21.71
N ALA A 51 15.56 7.89 22.89
CA ALA A 51 16.92 7.38 23.01
C ALA A 51 17.05 6.03 22.28
N PRO A 52 18.20 5.73 21.63
CA PRO A 52 18.39 4.46 20.94
C PRO A 52 18.20 3.19 21.80
N ALA A 53 18.41 3.31 23.11
CA ALA A 53 18.25 2.24 24.10
C ALA A 53 16.83 2.14 24.69
N ASP A 54 15.91 3.04 24.32
CA ASP A 54 14.55 3.02 24.83
C ASP A 54 13.81 1.75 24.36
N SER A 55 13.24 1.01 25.31
CA SER A 55 12.55 -0.26 25.05
C SER A 55 11.34 -0.12 24.10
N ALA A 56 10.66 1.04 24.08
CA ALA A 56 9.53 1.28 23.21
C ALA A 56 9.96 1.56 21.76
N ARG A 57 11.22 1.98 21.54
CA ARG A 57 11.70 2.47 20.24
C ARG A 57 11.68 1.40 19.16
N ASN A 58 11.98 0.14 19.49
CA ASN A 58 12.06 -0.93 18.49
C ASN A 58 10.69 -1.23 17.84
N GLY A 59 9.63 -1.29 18.64
CA GLY A 59 8.28 -1.49 18.12
C GLY A 59 7.81 -0.33 17.23
N ILE A 60 8.17 0.90 17.61
CA ILE A 60 7.83 2.11 16.85
C ILE A 60 8.61 2.15 15.53
N ILE A 61 9.89 1.77 15.52
CA ILE A 61 10.70 1.67 14.30
C ILE A 61 10.12 0.65 13.33
N LEU A 62 9.74 -0.53 13.80
CA LEU A 62 9.10 -1.53 12.94
C LEU A 62 7.81 -1.00 12.33
N ARG A 63 6.95 -0.35 13.14
CA ARG A 63 5.71 0.22 12.62
C ARG A 63 5.94 1.33 11.61
N LEU A 64 6.97 2.17 11.82
CA LEU A 64 7.37 3.19 10.85
C LEU A 64 7.91 2.55 9.56
N ALA A 65 8.70 1.48 9.66
CA ALA A 65 9.20 0.73 8.51
C ALA A 65 8.07 0.09 7.69
N ASP A 66 7.06 -0.49 8.35
CA ASP A 66 5.86 -1.03 7.70
C ASP A 66 5.13 0.05 6.87
N LEU A 67 4.89 1.23 7.47
CA LEU A 67 4.15 2.31 6.81
C LEU A 67 4.92 2.90 5.62
N LEU A 68 6.24 3.01 5.73
CA LEU A 68 7.11 3.44 4.63
C LEU A 68 7.13 2.40 3.51
N SER A 69 7.20 1.10 3.85
CA SER A 69 7.09 -0.01 2.90
C SER A 69 5.77 0.04 2.13
N ASP A 70 4.65 0.22 2.84
CA ASP A 70 3.32 0.29 2.22
C ASP A 70 3.17 1.52 1.31
N ARG A 71 3.70 2.68 1.73
CA ARG A 71 3.69 3.88 0.88
C ARG A 71 4.56 3.71 -0.35
N ALA A 72 5.73 3.08 -0.22
CA ALA A 72 6.59 2.75 -1.35
C ALA A 72 5.85 1.86 -2.36
N ARG A 73 5.21 0.79 -1.91
CA ARG A 73 4.42 -0.12 -2.77
C ARG A 73 3.29 0.60 -3.48
N TYR A 74 2.53 1.40 -2.75
CA TYR A 74 1.44 2.19 -3.30
C TYR A 74 1.94 3.16 -4.38
N ASN A 75 3.01 3.89 -4.10
CA ASN A 75 3.58 4.84 -5.04
C ASN A 75 4.20 4.14 -6.27
N SER A 76 4.79 2.94 -6.11
CA SER A 76 5.30 2.13 -7.25
C SER A 76 4.15 1.73 -8.18
N MET A 77 3.02 1.30 -7.62
CA MET A 77 1.82 1.00 -8.40
C MET A 77 1.28 2.26 -9.10
N LYS A 78 1.19 3.37 -8.38
CA LYS A 78 0.70 4.65 -8.94
C LYS A 78 1.59 5.17 -10.06
N LEU A 79 2.89 5.04 -9.94
CA LEU A 79 3.83 5.45 -10.98
C LEU A 79 3.68 4.62 -12.26
N SER A 80 3.28 3.35 -12.12
CA SER A 80 2.99 2.47 -13.26
C SER A 80 1.69 2.84 -13.98
N GLU A 81 0.74 3.49 -13.28
CA GLU A 81 -0.52 4.00 -13.84
C GLU A 81 -0.35 5.38 -14.52
N GLY A 82 0.74 6.10 -14.24
CA GLY A 82 1.05 7.41 -14.83
C GLY A 82 1.93 8.29 -13.94
N PRO A 83 2.38 9.47 -14.43
CA PRO A 83 3.24 10.35 -13.66
C PRO A 83 2.51 10.94 -12.44
N CYS A 84 2.93 10.57 -11.23
CA CYS A 84 2.46 11.20 -10.00
C CYS A 84 3.31 12.41 -9.63
N LYS A 85 2.72 13.62 -9.65
CA LYS A 85 3.43 14.88 -9.35
C LYS A 85 3.61 15.16 -7.86
N THR A 86 2.75 14.60 -7.02
CA THR A 86 2.71 14.86 -5.56
C THR A 86 3.16 13.67 -4.73
N CYS A 87 3.44 12.52 -5.35
CA CYS A 87 3.90 11.34 -4.64
C CYS A 87 5.37 11.45 -4.28
N ILE A 88 5.73 10.95 -3.11
CA ILE A 88 7.12 10.67 -2.77
C ILE A 88 7.61 9.53 -3.66
N ALA A 89 8.82 9.65 -4.21
CA ALA A 89 9.42 8.61 -5.03
C ALA A 89 9.46 7.28 -4.24
N PRO A 90 8.96 6.16 -4.81
CA PRO A 90 8.90 4.88 -4.09
C PRO A 90 10.24 4.46 -3.49
N ASP A 91 11.31 4.77 -4.22
CA ASP A 91 12.68 4.44 -3.88
C ASP A 91 13.18 5.13 -2.60
N THR A 92 12.64 6.32 -2.29
CA THR A 92 12.95 7.07 -1.07
C THR A 92 12.44 6.33 0.16
N ASP A 93 11.16 5.95 0.15
CA ASP A 93 10.55 5.26 1.29
C ASP A 93 11.06 3.82 1.42
N ARG A 94 11.29 3.12 0.30
CA ARG A 94 11.86 1.77 0.26
C ARG A 94 13.21 1.70 0.97
N LYS A 95 14.14 2.62 0.65
CA LYS A 95 15.47 2.70 1.30
C LYS A 95 15.36 3.01 2.79
N LYS A 96 14.45 3.91 3.15
CA LYS A 96 14.24 4.32 4.55
C LYS A 96 13.62 3.19 5.38
N ALA A 97 12.67 2.45 4.82
CA ALA A 97 12.12 1.24 5.43
C ALA A 97 13.19 0.17 5.63
N LEU A 98 14.04 -0.10 4.64
CA LEU A 98 15.16 -1.04 4.75
C LEU A 98 16.14 -0.63 5.87
N GLN A 99 16.44 0.67 6.00
CA GLN A 99 17.28 1.18 7.07
C GLN A 99 16.68 0.88 8.45
N TYR A 100 15.38 1.19 8.65
CA TYR A 100 14.70 0.95 9.91
C TYR A 100 14.55 -0.54 10.24
N TYR A 101 14.24 -1.39 9.26
CA TYR A 101 14.24 -2.84 9.47
C TYR A 101 15.62 -3.36 9.87
N SER A 102 16.69 -2.89 9.21
CA SER A 102 18.06 -3.29 9.55
C SER A 102 18.43 -2.87 10.97
N GLU A 103 17.99 -1.69 11.41
CA GLU A 103 18.21 -1.19 12.76
C GLU A 103 17.45 -2.00 13.82
N ALA A 104 16.21 -2.39 13.52
CA ALA A 104 15.36 -3.16 14.43
C ALA A 104 15.72 -4.65 14.47
N TYR A 105 16.15 -5.24 13.35
CA TYR A 105 16.41 -6.67 13.19
C TYR A 105 17.23 -7.33 14.31
N PRO A 106 18.37 -6.77 14.76
CA PRO A 106 19.14 -7.40 15.84
C PRO A 106 18.45 -7.33 17.22
N LYS A 107 17.41 -6.49 17.36
CA LYS A 107 16.75 -6.19 18.63
C LYS A 107 15.35 -6.78 18.76
N VAL A 108 14.79 -7.35 17.69
CA VAL A 108 13.48 -8.03 17.75
C VAL A 108 13.62 -9.41 18.37
N ALA A 109 12.54 -9.88 19.01
CA ALA A 109 12.45 -11.25 19.46
C ALA A 109 12.69 -12.24 18.31
N GLU A 110 13.33 -13.38 18.59
CA GLU A 110 13.66 -14.38 17.56
C GLU A 110 12.45 -14.84 16.74
N SER A 111 11.30 -14.99 17.40
CA SER A 111 10.03 -15.33 16.75
C SER A 111 9.55 -14.33 15.70
N ASN A 112 10.09 -13.11 15.70
CA ASN A 112 9.73 -12.05 14.76
C ASN A 112 10.83 -11.78 13.71
N LYS A 113 12.04 -12.34 13.84
CA LYS A 113 13.12 -12.10 12.87
C LYS A 113 12.77 -12.55 11.47
N ALA A 114 12.13 -13.71 11.32
CA ALA A 114 11.68 -14.21 10.01
C ALA A 114 10.71 -13.24 9.33
N LYS A 115 9.80 -12.61 10.08
CA LYS A 115 8.86 -11.62 9.54
C LYS A 115 9.58 -10.40 9.02
N VAL A 116 10.56 -9.88 9.78
CA VAL A 116 11.39 -8.75 9.36
C VAL A 116 12.17 -9.08 8.09
N LEU A 117 12.78 -10.27 8.01
CA LEU A 117 13.53 -10.70 6.83
C LEU A 117 12.66 -10.82 5.57
N VAL A 118 11.43 -11.32 5.70
CA VAL A 118 10.49 -11.37 4.57
C VAL A 118 10.15 -9.97 4.06
N GLN A 119 9.91 -9.02 4.96
CA GLN A 119 9.65 -7.62 4.56
C GLN A 119 10.88 -7.00 3.87
N MET A 120 12.08 -7.21 4.41
CA MET A 120 13.32 -6.74 3.79
C MET A 120 13.55 -7.38 2.41
N GLY A 121 13.27 -8.68 2.25
CA GLY A 121 13.37 -9.38 0.97
C GLY A 121 12.43 -8.76 -0.08
N HIS A 122 11.17 -8.53 0.29
CA HIS A 122 10.19 -7.89 -0.58
C HIS A 122 10.62 -6.47 -1.01
N LEU A 123 11.17 -5.67 -0.08
CA LEU A 123 11.71 -4.33 -0.38
C LEU A 123 12.93 -4.32 -1.30
N ASN A 124 13.64 -5.44 -1.45
CA ASN A 124 14.74 -5.55 -2.41
C ASN A 124 14.27 -5.97 -3.82
N GLN A 125 13.00 -6.36 -3.97
CA GLN A 125 12.38 -6.73 -5.25
C GLN A 125 11.44 -5.65 -5.81
N LEU A 126 11.12 -4.64 -5.01
CA LEU A 126 10.38 -3.42 -5.39
C LEU A 126 11.27 -2.45 -6.17
#